data_AF-A0A6H9YGN4-F1
#
_entry.id   AF-A0A6H9YGN4-F1
#
_cell.length_a   1.000
_cell.length_b   1.000
_cell.length_c   1.000
_cell.angle_alpha   90.00
_cell.angle_beta   90.00
_cell.angle_gamma   90.00
#
_symmetry.space_group_name_H-M   'P 1'
#
loop_
_entity.id
_entity.type
_entity.pdbx_description
1 polymer ?
#
loop_
_entity_poly.entity_id
_entity_poly.type
_entity_poly.pdbx_seq_one_letter_code
_entity_poly.pdbx_strand_id
1 'polypeptide(L)'
;MKSNVLIHLGAEDWMHAAWRGRFYPDDLPDEWLLSYYNTQFKTVFLSSRKGGAAGTQDWSNWLSDTLEDFVFIVENSDGLQVPSSDRILVASPDWLVRHVYWLDDAPDLRALARRIAEHAATGVSLFVISREGGLDALQRAQTLREVMGY
;
A
#
# COMPACT_ATOMS: atom_id res chain seq x y z
N MET A 1 -1.92 9.62 25.68
CA MET A 1 -2.49 8.69 24.69
C MET A 1 -1.74 8.97 23.40
N LYS A 2 -0.84 8.08 22.97
CA LYS A 2 -0.08 8.29 21.73
C LYS A 2 -1.09 8.21 20.59
N SER A 3 -1.29 9.31 19.87
CA SER A 3 -2.04 9.34 18.63
C SER A 3 -1.42 8.25 17.74
N ASN A 4 -2.09 7.11 17.61
CA ASN A 4 -1.55 5.97 16.89
C ASN A 4 -1.80 6.24 15.41
N VAL A 5 -0.98 7.12 14.87
CA VAL A 5 -1.05 7.57 13.49
C VAL A 5 -0.42 6.45 12.70
N LEU A 6 -1.27 5.65 12.04
CA LEU A 6 -0.82 4.50 11.29
C LEU A 6 -0.36 4.99 9.91
N ILE A 7 0.94 5.19 9.77
CA ILE A 7 1.55 5.40 8.47
C ILE A 7 1.75 4.02 7.84
N HIS A 8 0.96 3.73 6.81
CA HIS A 8 1.03 2.45 6.11
C HIS A 8 1.88 2.62 4.85
N LEU A 9 2.97 1.85 4.75
CA LEU A 9 3.77 1.80 3.54
C LEU A 9 3.31 0.65 2.64
N GLY A 10 3.31 0.89 1.34
CA GLY A 10 2.97 -0.08 0.32
C GLY A 10 3.36 0.37 -1.08
N ALA A 11 2.86 -0.33 -2.09
CA ALA A 11 3.14 -0.10 -3.50
C ALA A 11 1.87 -0.22 -4.33
N GLU A 12 1.93 0.28 -5.56
CA GLU A 12 0.92 0.00 -6.58
C GLU A 12 1.21 -1.37 -7.21
N ASP A 13 0.30 -2.32 -6.99
CA ASP A 13 0.54 -3.74 -7.24
C ASP A 13 1.65 -4.31 -6.33
N TRP A 14 1.79 -5.63 -6.34
CA TRP A 14 2.88 -6.35 -5.66
C TRP A 14 3.76 -7.09 -6.68
N MET A 15 3.32 -7.20 -7.93
CA MET A 15 3.98 -7.95 -9.00
C MET A 15 4.97 -7.08 -9.79
N HIS A 16 6.04 -6.63 -9.15
CA HIS A 16 7.12 -5.91 -9.84
C HIS A 16 8.24 -6.86 -10.25
N ALA A 17 8.54 -6.95 -11.54
CA ALA A 17 9.62 -7.81 -12.04
C ALA A 17 10.99 -7.46 -11.44
N ALA A 18 11.24 -6.17 -11.17
CA ALA A 18 12.48 -5.69 -10.55
C ALA A 18 12.67 -6.14 -9.09
N TRP A 19 11.63 -6.69 -8.45
CA TRP A 19 11.70 -7.18 -7.08
C TRP A 19 12.23 -8.61 -6.98
N ARG A 20 12.14 -9.42 -8.04
CA ARG A 20 12.75 -10.76 -8.08
C ARG A 20 14.27 -10.64 -7.90
N GLY A 21 14.83 -11.44 -7.00
CA GLY A 21 16.25 -11.44 -6.64
C GLY A 21 16.70 -10.25 -5.77
N ARG A 22 15.83 -9.30 -5.44
CA ARG A 22 16.13 -8.14 -4.57
C ARG A 22 15.27 -8.09 -3.31
N PHE A 23 13.96 -8.21 -3.50
CA PHE A 23 12.96 -8.22 -2.44
C PHE A 23 12.28 -9.57 -2.35
N TYR A 24 11.86 -10.11 -3.49
CA TYR A 24 11.39 -11.49 -3.59
C TYR A 24 12.57 -12.44 -3.85
N PRO A 25 12.60 -13.61 -3.21
CA PRO A 25 13.47 -14.70 -3.64
C PRO A 25 13.26 -15.03 -5.12
N ASP A 26 14.33 -15.41 -5.83
CA ASP A 26 14.29 -15.67 -7.27
C ASP A 26 13.34 -16.83 -7.64
N ASP A 27 13.33 -17.86 -6.78
CA ASP A 27 12.52 -19.08 -6.92
C ASP A 27 11.12 -18.96 -6.29
N LEU A 28 10.71 -17.76 -5.84
CA LEU A 28 9.40 -17.59 -5.20
C LEU A 28 8.27 -17.70 -6.26
N PRO A 29 7.32 -18.64 -6.10
CA PRO A 29 6.17 -18.76 -6.99
C PRO A 29 5.30 -17.50 -6.99
N ASP A 30 4.68 -17.19 -8.13
CA ASP A 30 3.83 -15.99 -8.27
C ASP A 30 2.66 -15.94 -7.29
N GLU A 31 2.08 -17.10 -6.98
CA GLU A 31 1.00 -17.25 -6.00
C GLU A 31 1.41 -16.87 -4.57
N TRP A 32 2.70 -16.96 -4.23
CA TRP A 32 3.20 -16.63 -2.89
C TRP A 32 3.74 -15.20 -2.78
N LEU A 33 3.76 -14.43 -3.88
CA LEU A 33 4.27 -13.06 -3.87
C LEU A 33 3.46 -12.18 -2.92
N LEU A 34 2.13 -12.27 -2.95
CA LEU A 34 1.25 -11.50 -2.07
C LEU A 34 1.42 -11.94 -0.60
N SER A 35 1.55 -13.25 -0.38
CA SER A 35 1.80 -13.84 0.95
C SER A 35 3.12 -13.34 1.53
N TYR A 36 4.16 -13.21 0.72
CA TYR A 36 5.43 -12.61 1.13
C TYR A 36 5.31 -11.10 1.33
N TYR A 37 4.68 -10.41 0.39
CA TYR A 37 4.51 -8.96 0.40
C TYR A 37 3.85 -8.44 1.68
N ASN A 38 2.77 -9.09 2.14
CA ASN A 38 2.02 -8.65 3.32
C ASN A 38 2.81 -8.74 4.64
N THR A 39 3.91 -9.50 4.65
CA THR A 39 4.81 -9.57 5.81
C THR A 39 5.67 -8.32 5.94
N GLN A 40 5.94 -7.65 4.83
CA GLN A 40 6.80 -6.46 4.76
C GLN A 40 5.98 -5.17 4.71
N PHE A 41 4.89 -5.17 3.95
CA PHE A 41 4.00 -4.02 3.76
C PHE A 41 2.60 -4.34 4.27
N LYS A 42 1.93 -3.33 4.83
CA LYS A 42 0.58 -3.49 5.41
C LYS A 42 -0.54 -3.05 4.48
N THR A 43 -0.19 -2.54 3.31
CA THR A 43 -1.18 -2.08 2.33
C THR A 43 -0.67 -2.29 0.92
N VAL A 44 -1.60 -2.45 -0.01
CA VAL A 44 -1.32 -2.39 -1.44
C VAL A 44 -2.37 -1.53 -2.13
N PHE A 45 -1.95 -0.76 -3.12
CA PHE A 45 -2.83 -0.02 -3.99
C PHE A 45 -3.07 -0.81 -5.28
N LEU A 46 -4.33 -0.96 -5.67
CA LEU A 46 -4.75 -1.60 -6.89
C LEU A 46 -5.51 -0.59 -7.74
N SER A 47 -5.06 -0.43 -8.98
CA SER A 47 -5.83 0.32 -9.97
C SER A 47 -7.19 -0.33 -10.18
N SER A 48 -8.16 0.48 -10.58
CA SER A 48 -9.52 0.04 -10.91
C SER A 48 -9.52 -1.12 -11.92
N ARG A 49 -8.57 -1.08 -12.88
CA ARG A 49 -8.33 -2.15 -13.84
C ARG A 49 -7.93 -3.47 -13.19
N LYS A 50 -6.99 -3.47 -12.24
CA LYS A 50 -6.51 -4.69 -11.57
C LYS A 50 -7.58 -5.24 -10.63
N GLY A 51 -8.17 -4.37 -9.80
CA GLY A 51 -9.21 -4.75 -8.85
C GLY A 51 -10.49 -5.24 -9.52
N GLY A 52 -10.91 -4.60 -10.61
CA GLY A 52 -12.10 -4.98 -11.37
C GLY A 52 -11.90 -6.17 -12.32
N ALA A 53 -10.66 -6.50 -12.70
CA ALA A 53 -10.35 -7.70 -13.47
C ALA A 53 -10.29 -8.97 -12.59
N ALA A 54 -10.11 -8.82 -11.28
CA ALA A 54 -10.04 -9.92 -10.34
C ALA A 54 -11.44 -10.50 -10.08
N GLY A 55 -11.58 -11.81 -10.20
CA GLY A 55 -12.81 -12.51 -9.89
C GLY A 55 -13.06 -12.62 -8.39
N THR A 56 -14.25 -13.09 -8.01
CA THR A 56 -14.58 -13.36 -6.60
C THR A 56 -13.60 -14.35 -5.96
N GLN A 57 -13.15 -15.36 -6.71
CA GLN A 57 -12.18 -16.34 -6.21
C GLN A 57 -10.80 -15.72 -5.97
N ASP A 58 -10.34 -14.84 -6.87
CA ASP A 58 -9.06 -14.14 -6.72
C ASP A 58 -9.06 -13.28 -5.45
N TRP A 59 -10.11 -12.47 -5.27
CA TRP A 59 -10.27 -11.68 -4.05
C TRP A 59 -10.36 -12.53 -2.79
N SER A 60 -11.07 -13.67 -2.84
CA SER A 60 -11.15 -14.61 -1.72
C SER A 60 -9.78 -15.17 -1.36
N ASN A 61 -8.96 -15.52 -2.36
CA ASN A 61 -7.60 -16.00 -2.15
C ASN A 61 -6.74 -14.88 -1.56
N TRP A 62 -6.76 -13.68 -2.16
CA TRP A 62 -5.98 -12.54 -1.68
C TRP A 62 -6.29 -12.19 -0.23
N LEU A 63 -7.58 -12.16 0.15
CA LEU A 63 -7.98 -11.91 1.53
C LEU A 63 -7.53 -13.03 2.48
N SER A 64 -7.53 -14.28 2.02
CA SER A 64 -7.10 -15.43 2.82
C SER A 64 -5.57 -15.52 2.98
N ASP A 65 -4.81 -15.12 1.97
CA ASP A 65 -3.34 -15.18 1.94
C ASP A 65 -2.66 -14.02 2.70
N THR A 66 -3.44 -13.03 3.11
CA THR A 66 -2.94 -11.81 3.75
C THR A 66 -3.43 -11.67 5.19
N LEU A 67 -2.57 -11.09 6.03
CA LEU A 67 -2.85 -10.85 7.46
C LEU A 67 -4.09 -9.97 7.69
N GLU A 68 -4.75 -10.13 8.82
CA GLU A 68 -5.99 -9.41 9.18
C GLU A 68 -5.87 -7.87 9.10
N ASP A 69 -4.71 -7.31 9.45
CA ASP A 69 -4.45 -5.86 9.39
C ASP A 69 -4.05 -5.35 8.00
N PHE A 70 -3.99 -6.22 6.99
CA PHE A 70 -3.56 -5.82 5.64
C PHE A 70 -4.71 -5.20 4.85
N VAL A 71 -4.48 -4.00 4.32
CA VAL A 71 -5.50 -3.16 3.64
C VAL A 71 -5.26 -3.09 2.14
N PHE A 72 -6.27 -3.46 1.37
CA PHE A 72 -6.32 -3.28 -0.09
C PHE A 72 -6.98 -1.96 -0.42
N ILE A 73 -6.25 -1.02 -1.00
CA ILE A 73 -6.82 0.22 -1.53
C ILE A 73 -7.11 -0.01 -3.00
N VAL A 74 -8.36 0.14 -3.40
CA VAL A 74 -8.78 -0.02 -4.80
C VAL A 74 -9.24 1.32 -5.32
N GLU A 75 -8.65 1.78 -6.42
CA GLU A 75 -9.12 2.98 -7.10
C GLU A 75 -10.57 2.81 -7.55
N ASN A 76 -11.42 3.76 -7.17
CA ASN A 76 -12.82 3.76 -7.58
C ASN A 76 -12.97 4.11 -9.06
N SER A 77 -13.69 3.28 -9.80
CA SER A 77 -14.12 3.56 -11.18
C SER A 77 -15.59 3.22 -11.37
N ASP A 78 -16.18 3.74 -12.45
CA ASP A 78 -17.52 3.33 -12.86
C ASP A 78 -17.57 1.81 -13.07
N GLY A 79 -18.60 1.15 -12.54
CA GLY A 79 -18.79 -0.29 -12.66
C GLY A 79 -17.81 -1.18 -11.89
N LEU A 80 -16.96 -0.63 -11.00
CA LEU A 80 -16.06 -1.43 -10.17
C LEU A 80 -16.86 -2.40 -9.28
N GLN A 81 -16.53 -3.69 -9.37
CA GLN A 81 -17.08 -4.72 -8.49
C GLN A 81 -15.96 -5.33 -7.66
N VAL A 82 -16.02 -5.11 -6.35
CA VAL A 82 -15.13 -5.73 -5.36
C VAL A 82 -15.99 -6.31 -4.24
N PRO A 83 -15.57 -7.39 -3.58
CA PRO A 83 -16.34 -7.94 -2.48
C PRO A 83 -16.38 -6.96 -1.30
N SER A 84 -17.46 -7.02 -0.53
CA SER A 84 -17.58 -6.25 0.70
C SER A 84 -16.70 -6.87 1.78
N SER A 85 -15.62 -6.17 2.15
CA SER A 85 -14.69 -6.56 3.20
C SER A 85 -14.19 -5.30 3.91
N ASP A 86 -14.01 -5.36 5.23
CA ASP A 86 -13.44 -4.25 6.02
C ASP A 86 -12.00 -3.92 5.59
N ARG A 87 -11.35 -4.89 4.96
CA ARG A 87 -9.96 -4.79 4.48
C ARG A 87 -9.85 -4.24 3.07
N ILE A 88 -10.97 -3.98 2.39
CA ILE A 88 -11.00 -3.42 1.03
C ILE A 88 -11.54 -1.99 1.10
N LEU A 89 -10.68 -1.03 0.80
CA LEU A 89 -11.00 0.38 0.76
C LEU A 89 -11.14 0.83 -0.69
N VAL A 90 -12.38 1.06 -1.13
CA VAL A 90 -12.65 1.67 -2.44
C VAL A 90 -12.43 3.18 -2.33
N ALA A 91 -11.33 3.65 -2.91
CA ALA A 91 -10.84 5.01 -2.76
C ALA A 91 -11.33 5.90 -3.89
N SER A 92 -12.10 6.93 -3.55
CA SER A 92 -12.46 7.98 -4.49
C SER A 92 -11.25 8.88 -4.82
N PRO A 93 -11.24 9.57 -5.98
CA PRO A 93 -10.13 10.45 -6.34
C PRO A 93 -9.82 11.52 -5.27
N ASP A 94 -10.86 12.10 -4.66
CA ASP A 94 -10.69 13.11 -3.60
C ASP A 94 -10.09 12.49 -2.33
N TRP A 95 -10.48 11.25 -2.00
CA TRP A 95 -9.89 10.52 -0.87
C TRP A 95 -8.40 10.22 -1.11
N LEU A 96 -8.03 9.79 -2.32
CA LEU A 96 -6.64 9.50 -2.68
C LEU A 96 -5.74 10.72 -2.53
N VAL A 97 -6.19 11.90 -2.99
CA VAL A 97 -5.43 13.15 -2.85
C VAL A 97 -5.15 13.51 -1.39
N ARG A 98 -6.07 13.15 -0.48
CA ARG A 98 -5.95 13.46 0.94
C ARG A 98 -5.06 12.44 1.65
N HIS A 99 -5.29 11.16 1.44
CA HIS A 99 -4.77 10.07 2.28
C HIS A 99 -3.64 9.27 1.64
N VAL A 100 -3.38 9.43 0.35
CA VAL A 100 -2.29 8.72 -0.35
C VAL A 100 -1.18 9.71 -0.71
N TYR A 101 0.02 9.40 -0.26
CA TYR A 101 1.25 10.04 -0.72
C TYR A 101 1.94 9.10 -1.72
N TRP A 102 2.05 9.55 -2.97
CA TRP A 102 2.74 8.81 -4.02
C TRP A 102 4.25 8.99 -3.87
N LEU A 103 4.98 7.88 -3.74
CA LEU A 103 6.44 7.86 -3.77
C LEU A 103 6.93 7.64 -5.20
N ASP A 104 7.51 8.69 -5.75
CA ASP A 104 8.34 8.64 -6.97
C ASP A 104 9.78 8.20 -6.62
N ASP A 105 10.62 7.94 -7.63
CA ASP A 105 12.01 7.46 -7.47
C ASP A 105 12.90 8.41 -6.64
N ALA A 106 12.68 9.72 -6.76
CA ALA A 106 13.36 10.75 -5.99
C ALA A 106 12.37 11.49 -5.06
N PRO A 107 11.91 10.85 -3.97
CA PRO A 107 10.86 11.43 -3.14
C PRO A 107 11.42 12.61 -2.33
N ASP A 108 10.65 13.71 -2.27
CA ASP A 108 10.94 14.80 -1.35
C ASP A 108 10.61 14.36 0.09
N LEU A 109 11.64 13.91 0.81
CA LEU A 109 11.51 13.44 2.19
C LEU A 109 11.02 14.53 3.16
N ARG A 110 11.26 15.81 2.85
CA ARG A 110 10.76 16.92 3.68
C ARG A 110 9.27 17.10 3.48
N ALA A 111 8.80 17.02 2.23
CA ALA A 111 7.38 17.04 1.92
C ALA A 111 6.66 15.84 2.56
N LEU A 112 7.24 14.64 2.48
CA LEU A 112 6.72 13.45 3.15
C LEU A 112 6.66 13.64 4.68
N ALA A 113 7.73 14.11 5.32
CA ALA A 113 7.75 14.37 6.76
C ALA A 113 6.65 15.37 7.18
N ARG A 114 6.47 16.44 6.40
CA ARG A 114 5.38 17.40 6.63
C ARG A 114 4.02 16.73 6.54
N ARG A 115 3.82 15.90 5.52
CA ARG A 115 2.55 15.18 5.30
C ARG A 115 2.23 14.22 6.44
N ILE A 116 3.24 13.49 6.92
CA ILE A 116 3.15 12.61 8.09
C ILE A 116 2.74 13.42 9.32
N ALA A 117 3.39 14.56 9.57
CA ALA A 117 3.06 15.41 10.73
C ALA A 117 1.64 15.99 10.65
N GLU A 118 1.16 16.39 9.47
CA GLU A 118 -0.21 16.88 9.26
C GLU A 118 -1.24 15.79 9.58
N HIS A 119 -1.04 14.58 9.07
CA HIS A 119 -1.91 13.43 9.37
C HIS A 119 -1.82 13.02 10.83
N ALA A 120 -0.64 13.17 11.42
CA ALA A 120 -0.45 12.88 12.82
C ALA A 120 -1.25 13.78 13.75
N ALA A 121 -1.41 15.05 13.36
CA ALA A 121 -2.22 16.02 14.08
C ALA A 121 -3.74 15.76 13.94
N THR A 122 -4.19 15.19 12.82
CA THR A 122 -5.61 14.89 12.57
C THR A 122 -6.03 13.52 13.09
N GLY A 123 -5.06 12.63 13.37
CA GLY A 123 -5.32 11.25 13.79
C GLY A 123 -5.78 10.33 12.65
N VAL A 124 -5.60 10.77 11.40
CA VAL A 124 -5.99 10.05 10.20
C VAL A 124 -4.79 9.32 9.63
N SER A 125 -4.96 8.07 9.18
CA SER A 125 -3.90 7.28 8.56
C SER A 125 -3.44 7.89 7.24
N LEU A 126 -2.12 7.84 6.99
CA LEU A 126 -1.51 8.20 5.71
C LEU A 126 -0.98 6.93 5.06
N PHE A 127 -1.31 6.74 3.79
CA PHE A 127 -0.82 5.63 2.98
C PHE A 127 0.27 6.15 2.07
N VAL A 128 1.47 5.60 2.22
CA VAL A 128 2.64 5.98 1.43
C VAL A 128 2.88 4.88 0.41
N ILE A 129 2.57 5.16 -0.86
CA ILE A 129 2.47 4.16 -1.92
C ILE A 129 3.50 4.46 -3.01
N SER A 130 4.39 3.51 -3.31
CA SER A 130 5.29 3.62 -4.48
C SER A 130 4.62 3.10 -5.75
N ARG A 131 4.55 3.93 -6.80
CA ARG A 131 3.93 3.54 -8.08
C ARG A 131 4.77 2.55 -8.88
N GLU A 132 6.08 2.75 -8.87
CA GLU A 132 7.03 1.94 -9.64
C GLU A 132 7.62 0.79 -8.81
N GLY A 133 7.23 0.69 -7.54
CA GLY A 133 7.83 -0.25 -6.60
C GLY A 133 9.28 0.09 -6.27
N GLY A 134 9.62 1.37 -6.12
CA GLY A 134 10.97 1.80 -5.75
C GLY A 134 11.32 1.36 -4.32
N LEU A 135 12.00 0.22 -4.18
CA LEU A 135 12.38 -0.35 -2.87
C LEU A 135 13.25 0.61 -2.05
N ASP A 136 14.20 1.30 -2.68
CA ASP A 136 15.02 2.32 -2.03
C ASP A 136 14.18 3.50 -1.49
N ALA A 137 13.19 3.96 -2.26
CA ALA A 137 12.28 5.01 -1.83
C ALA A 137 11.41 4.57 -0.65
N LEU A 138 10.89 3.33 -0.70
CA LEU A 138 10.12 2.73 0.39
C LEU A 138 10.95 2.58 1.67
N GLN A 139 12.20 2.12 1.54
CA GLN A 139 13.12 1.99 2.68
C GLN A 139 13.43 3.34 3.33
N ARG A 140 13.63 4.40 2.51
CA ARG A 140 13.84 5.76 3.01
C ARG A 140 12.59 6.29 3.74
N ALA A 141 11.41 6.05 3.19
CA ALA A 141 10.14 6.45 3.83
C ALA A 141 9.92 5.69 5.15
N GLN A 142 10.24 4.41 5.20
CA GLN A 142 10.19 3.61 6.43
C GLN A 142 11.15 4.15 7.49
N THR A 143 12.40 4.42 7.10
CA THR A 143 13.41 4.98 8.02
C THR A 143 12.96 6.34 8.57
N LEU A 144 12.39 7.20 7.71
CA LEU A 144 11.86 8.50 8.12
C LEU A 144 10.73 8.36 9.15
N ARG A 145 9.80 7.43 8.92
CA ARG A 145 8.70 7.13 9.85
C ARG A 145 9.24 6.72 11.23
N GLU A 146 10.21 5.81 11.26
CA GLU A 146 10.84 5.34 12.51
C GLU A 146 11.57 6.47 13.24
N VAL A 147 12.31 7.32 12.51
CA VAL A 147 12.99 8.50 13.08
C VAL A 147 11.99 9.51 13.68
N MET A 148 10.81 9.64 13.08
CA MET A 148 9.75 10.52 13.59
C MET A 148 8.96 9.92 14.77
N GLY A 149 9.18 8.65 15.10
CA GLY A 149 8.54 7.96 16.22
C GLY A 149 7.12 7.46 15.95
N TYR A 150 6.79 7.24 14.67
CA TYR A 150 5.52 6.67 14.20
C TYR A 150 5.71 5.24 13.65
#